data_AF-A0A172WTW1-F1
#
_entry.id   AF-A0A172WTW1-F1
#
_cell.length_a   1.000
_cell.length_b   1.000
_cell.length_c   1.000
_cell.angle_alpha   90.00
_cell.angle_beta   90.00
_cell.angle_gamma   90.00
#
_symmetry.space_group_name_H-M   'P 1'
#
loop_
_entity.id
_entity.type
_entity.pdbx_description
1 polymer ?
#
loop_
_entity_poly.entity_id
_entity_poly.type
_entity_poly.pdbx_seq_one_letter_code
_entity_poly.pdbx_strand_id
1 'polypeptide(L)' 'MPTSFLEIVELPDGSIVLRRAEDEGVLVTLDFSDDAKAFLQGQHVEVAKAMFNIGVQMAGRVSEGDFEREEEGPRVLH' A
#
# COMPACT_ATOMS: atom_id res chain seq x y z
N MET A 1 20.17 -1.13 -8.38
CA MET A 1 19.07 -0.14 -8.37
C MET A 1 19.41 0.88 -7.30
N PRO A 2 19.37 2.20 -7.57
CA PRO A 2 19.38 3.17 -6.48
C PRO A 2 18.23 2.79 -5.53
N THR A 3 18.50 2.78 -4.23
CA THR A 3 17.49 2.50 -3.21
C THR A 3 16.57 3.70 -3.15
N SER A 4 15.52 3.71 -3.99
CA SER A 4 14.49 4.74 -3.88
C SER A 4 13.83 4.59 -2.51
N PHE A 5 13.91 5.64 -1.70
CA PHE A 5 13.17 5.70 -0.44
C PHE A 5 11.67 5.82 -0.75
N LEU A 6 10.88 4.97 -0.09
CA LEU A 6 9.43 5.02 -0.16
C LEU A 6 8.90 5.81 1.03
N GLU A 7 7.88 6.62 0.80
CA GLU A 7 7.18 7.35 1.85
C GLU A 7 5.68 7.18 1.73
N ILE A 8 5.02 7.22 2.89
CA ILE A 8 3.57 7.15 3.03
C ILE A 8 3.08 8.55 3.38
N VAL A 9 2.20 9.10 2.57
CA VAL A 9 1.69 10.47 2.71
C VAL A 9 0.17 10.44 2.73
N GLU A 10 -0.42 11.12 3.70
CA GLU A 10 -1.85 11.42 3.70
C GLU A 10 -2.06 12.74 2.93
N LEU A 11 -2.91 12.68 1.91
CA LEU A 11 -3.25 13.84 1.09
C LEU A 11 -4.38 14.66 1.74
N PRO A 12 -4.60 15.92 1.32
CA PRO A 12 -5.65 16.76 1.91
C PRO A 12 -7.08 16.23 1.73
N ASP A 13 -7.32 15.35 0.76
CA ASP A 13 -8.61 14.67 0.56
C ASP A 13 -8.78 13.44 1.46
N GLY A 14 -7.78 13.12 2.29
CA GLY A 14 -7.78 11.98 3.20
C GLY A 14 -7.47 10.65 2.51
N SER A 15 -7.05 10.66 1.25
CA SER A 15 -6.44 9.51 0.59
C SER A 15 -5.01 9.31 1.12
N ILE A 16 -4.53 8.07 1.15
CA ILE A 16 -3.18 7.76 1.63
C ILE A 16 -2.40 7.16 0.47
N VAL A 17 -1.26 7.76 0.14
CA VAL A 17 -0.43 7.35 -0.99
C VAL A 17 0.91 6.80 -0.54
N LEU A 18 1.38 5.77 -1.24
CA LEU A 18 2.77 5.34 -1.23
C LEU A 18 3.46 5.92 -2.45
N ARG A 19 4.54 6.67 -2.27
CA ARG A 19 5.29 7.29 -3.38
C ARG A 19 6.80 7.17 -3.21
N ARG A 20 7.53 7.42 -4.30
CA ARG A 20 9.00 7.59 -4.25
C ARG A 20 9.34 8.98 -3.75
N ALA A 21 10.30 9.08 -2.84
CA ALA A 21 10.75 10.35 -2.30
C ALA A 21 11.51 11.22 -3.33
N GLU A 22 12.08 10.62 -4.38
CA GLU A 22 12.98 11.30 -5.32
C GLU A 22 12.27 11.99 -6.50
N ASP A 23 11.15 11.45 -6.97
CA ASP A 23 10.44 11.93 -8.16
C ASP A 23 8.92 12.13 -7.93
N GLU A 24 8.48 12.07 -6.67
CA GLU A 24 7.07 12.17 -6.23
C GLU A 24 6.09 11.23 -6.96
N GLY A 25 6.60 10.22 -7.67
CA GLY A 25 5.77 9.28 -8.40
C GLY A 25 4.92 8.45 -7.45
N VAL A 26 3.60 8.64 -7.51
CA VAL A 26 2.63 7.83 -6.75
C VAL A 26 2.65 6.40 -7.28
N LEU A 27 2.87 5.44 -6.38
CA LEU A 27 2.93 4.02 -6.69
C LEU A 27 1.59 3.34 -6.38
N VAL A 28 0.97 3.72 -5.27
CA VAL A 28 -0.29 3.15 -4.79
C VAL A 28 -1.08 4.25 -4.09
N THR A 29 -2.39 4.27 -4.33
CA THR A 29 -3.35 5.07 -3.57
C THR A 29 -4.27 4.14 -2.79
N LEU A 30 -4.49 4.45 -1.52
CA LEU A 30 -5.42 3.75 -0.64
C LEU A 30 -6.47 4.74 -0.14
N ASP A 31 -7.73 4.39 -0.40
CA ASP A 31 -8.89 5.18 0.02
C ASP A 31 -9.75 4.37 0.98
N PHE A 32 -10.02 4.96 2.15
CA PHE A 32 -11.00 4.43 3.07
C PHE A 32 -12.35 5.10 2.81
N SER A 33 -13.40 4.30 2.66
CA SER A 33 -14.77 4.82 2.67
C SER A 33 -15.08 5.49 4.01
N ASP A 34 -16.06 6.38 4.02
CA ASP A 34 -16.50 7.04 5.25
C ASP A 34 -16.93 6.04 6.33
N ASP A 35 -17.63 4.96 5.93
CA ASP A 35 -18.02 3.86 6.82
C ASP A 35 -16.81 3.17 7.43
N ALA A 36 -15.74 2.92 6.65
CA ALA A 36 -14.52 2.31 7.14
C ALA A 36 -13.77 3.26 8.10
N LYS A 37 -13.71 4.55 7.78
CA LYS A 37 -13.12 5.58 8.67
C LYS A 37 -13.87 5.65 10.00
N ALA A 38 -15.20 5.59 9.98
CA ALA A 38 -16.04 5.57 11.16
C ALA A 38 -15.84 4.28 11.98
N PHE A 39 -15.82 3.13 11.32
CA PHE A 39 -15.55 1.83 11.96
C PHE A 39 -14.19 1.79 12.65
N LEU A 40 -13.16 2.33 11.99
CA LEU A 40 -11.80 2.44 12.53
C LEU A 40 -11.64 3.59 13.52
N GLN A 41 -12.70 4.32 13.84
CA GLN A 41 -12.69 5.44 14.80
C GLN A 41 -11.62 6.49 14.49
N GLY A 42 -11.39 6.75 13.20
CA GLY A 42 -10.35 7.66 12.73
C GLY A 42 -8.94 7.08 12.67
N GLN A 43 -8.68 5.85 13.13
CA GLN A 43 -7.35 5.21 13.13
C GLN A 43 -6.93 4.57 11.78
N HIS A 44 -7.55 5.00 10.69
CA HIS A 44 -7.30 4.49 9.34
C HIS A 44 -5.85 4.72 8.86
N VAL A 45 -5.18 5.76 9.35
CA VAL A 45 -3.77 6.06 9.01
C VAL A 45 -2.83 4.99 9.58
N GLU A 46 -3.04 4.53 10.82
CA GLU A 46 -2.27 3.45 11.43
C GLU A 46 -2.46 2.13 10.68
N VAL A 47 -3.70 1.85 10.28
CA VAL A 47 -4.04 0.67 9.47
C VAL A 47 -3.34 0.73 8.11
N ALA A 48 -3.41 1.88 7.42
CA ALA A 48 -2.74 2.08 6.13
C ALA A 48 -1.22 1.87 6.23
N LYS A 49 -0.57 2.38 7.29
CA LYS A 49 0.85 2.16 7.53
C LYS A 49 1.18 0.68 7.65
N ALA A 50 0.39 -0.08 8.40
CA ALA A 50 0.58 -1.53 8.51
C ALA A 50 0.40 -2.23 7.16
N MET A 51 -0.64 -1.88 6.40
CA MET A 51 -0.91 -2.44 5.07
C MET A 51 0.26 -2.19 4.10
N PHE A 52 0.76 -0.96 4.03
CA PHE A 52 1.90 -0.63 3.16
C PHE A 52 3.19 -1.30 3.60
N ASN A 53 3.47 -1.36 4.91
CA ASN A 53 4.68 -2.03 5.41
C ASN A 53 4.72 -3.52 5.02
N ILE A 54 3.57 -4.21 5.09
CA ILE A 54 3.47 -5.61 4.65
C ILE A 54 3.54 -5.68 3.13
N GLY A 55 2.81 -4.82 2.41
CA GLY A 55 2.79 -4.78 0.95
C GLY A 55 4.19 -4.57 0.32
N VAL A 56 5.00 -3.67 0.88
CA VAL A 56 6.37 -3.42 0.42
C VAL A 56 7.27 -4.65 0.64
N GLN A 57 7.16 -5.31 1.79
CA GLN A 57 7.90 -6.56 2.05
C GLN A 57 7.51 -7.66 1.07
N MET A 58 6.22 -7.80 0.78
CA MET A 58 5.71 -8.78 -0.17
C MET A 58 6.16 -8.47 -1.60
N ALA A 59 6.14 -7.20 -2.02
CA ALA A 59 6.65 -6.78 -3.32
C ALA A 59 8.15 -7.11 -3.49
N GLY A 60 8.95 -6.98 -2.43
CA GLY A 60 10.35 -7.42 -2.41
C GLY A 60 10.49 -8.91 -2.72
N ARG A 61 9.76 -9.76 -2.00
CA ARG A 61 9.78 -11.23 -2.20
C ARG A 61 9.28 -11.62 -3.61
N VAL A 62 8.24 -10.97 -4.11
CA VAL A 62 7.76 -11.18 -5.50
C VAL A 62 8.85 -10.84 -6.52
N SER A 63 9.58 -9.73 -6.30
CA SER A 63 10.68 -9.33 -7.18
C SER A 63 11.86 -10.31 -7.15
N GLU A 64 12.07 -11.01 -6.03
CA GLU A 64 13.11 -12.04 -5.85
C GLU A 64 12.71 -13.38 -6.49
N GLY A 65 11.47 -13.51 -6.96
CA GLY A 65 10.97 -14.71 -7.62
C GLY A 65 10.43 -15.79 -6.67
N ASP A 66 10.20 -15.44 -5.39
CA ASP A 66 9.75 -16.37 -4.35
C ASP A 66 8.26 -16.78 -4.47
N PHE A 67 7.53 -16.25 -5.46
CA PHE A 67 6.12 -16.58 -5.68
C PHE A 67 5.96 -17.53 -6.87
N GLU A 68 5.63 -18.79 -6.58
CA GLU A 68 5.10 -19.72 -7.57
C GLU A 68 3.80 -19.15 -8.14
N ARG A 69 3.71 -19.04 -9.47
CA ARG A 69 2.56 -18.46 -10.16
C ARG A 69 1.33 -19.35 -9.97
N GLU A 70 0.42 -18.93 -9.11
CA GLU A 70 -0.93 -19.49 -9.05
C GLU A 70 -1.93 -18.59 -9.80
N GLU A 71 -2.36 -19.15 -10.94
CA GLU A 71 -3.58 -19.00 -11.74
C GLU A 71 -4.10 -17.60 -12.14
N GLU A 72 -4.23 -17.45 -13.47
CA GLU A 72 -4.92 -16.36 -14.19
C GLU A 72 -6.45 -16.46 -13.97
N GLY A 73 -6.91 -16.08 -12.79
CA GLY A 73 -8.34 -15.96 -12.47
C GLY A 73 -8.59 -14.89 -11.41
N PRO A 74 -9.85 -14.46 -11.19
CA PRO A 74 -10.17 -13.56 -10.09
C PRO A 74 -9.81 -14.25 -8.77
N ARG A 75 -8.82 -13.73 -8.05
CA ARG A 75 -8.41 -14.25 -6.75
C ARG A 75 -9.17 -13.52 -5.66
N VAL A 76 -9.93 -14.25 -4.86
CA VAL A 76 -10.50 -13.74 -3.60
C VAL A 76 -9.43 -13.88 -2.54
N LEU A 77 -8.99 -12.76 -1.96
CA LEU A 77 -8.05 -12.75 -0.84
C LEU A 77 -8.88 -12.74 0.45
N HIS A 78 -8.73 -13.76 1.30
CA HIS A 78 -9.38 -13.87 2.63
C HIS A 78 -8.48 -13.32 3.73
#